data_AF-A0A1B8PWL0-F1
#
_entry.id   AF-A0A1B8PWL0-F1
#
_cell.length_a   1.000
_cell.length_b   1.000
_cell.length_c   1.000
_cell.angle_alpha   90.00
_cell.angle_beta   90.00
_cell.angle_gamma   90.00
#
_symmetry.space_group_name_H-M   'P 1'
#
loop_
_entity.id
_entity.type
_entity.pdbx_description
1 polymer ?
#
loop_
_entity_poly.entity_id
_entity_poly.type
_entity_poly.pdbx_seq_one_letter_code
_entity_poly.pdbx_strand_id
1 'polypeptide(L)'
;MATGNAEAVLADEGVLRYYAKQFPEVDFKIVGEGEAFEHYDMVIITPKSENELMEKINAGLANIVADGTYAKIHEKWFDVAPERLPATK
;
A
#
# COMPACT_ATOMS: atom_id res chain seq x y z
N MET A 1 -19.89 -11.66 -0.36
CA MET A 1 -19.00 -12.75 0.11
C MET A 1 -19.30 -13.15 1.54
N ALA A 2 -18.96 -12.38 2.59
CA ALA A 2 -19.24 -12.76 3.99
C ALA A 2 -20.75 -12.87 4.34
N THR A 3 -21.61 -12.13 3.65
CA THR A 3 -23.08 -12.13 3.84
C THR A 3 -23.86 -12.86 2.75
N GLY A 4 -23.17 -13.50 1.79
CA GLY A 4 -23.80 -14.16 0.64
C GLY A 4 -24.27 -13.24 -0.51
N ASN A 5 -24.16 -11.91 -0.38
CA ASN A 5 -24.72 -10.95 -1.36
C ASN A 5 -23.82 -10.61 -2.56
N ALA A 6 -22.66 -11.25 -2.70
CA ALA A 6 -21.72 -11.00 -3.79
C ALA A 6 -20.76 -12.18 -3.94
N GLU A 7 -20.46 -12.58 -5.18
CA GLU A 7 -19.50 -13.66 -5.48
C GLU A 7 -18.03 -13.21 -5.42
N ALA A 8 -17.72 -11.95 -5.71
CA ALA A 8 -16.36 -11.39 -5.69
C ALA A 8 -16.36 -9.90 -5.30
N VAL A 9 -15.21 -9.41 -4.84
CA VAL A 9 -14.95 -7.98 -4.57
C VAL A 9 -13.58 -7.63 -5.13
N LEU A 10 -13.47 -6.46 -5.76
CA LEU A 10 -12.22 -5.87 -6.21
C LEU A 10 -11.86 -4.69 -5.30
N ALA A 11 -10.68 -4.74 -4.68
CA ALA A 11 -10.15 -3.69 -3.83
C ALA A 11 -8.62 -3.85 -3.69
N ASP A 12 -7.96 -2.88 -3.06
CA ASP A 12 -6.52 -2.93 -2.81
C ASP A 12 -6.11 -4.14 -1.97
N GLU A 13 -5.04 -4.82 -2.40
CA GLU A 13 -4.60 -6.07 -1.81
C GLU A 13 -4.29 -5.94 -0.30
N GLY A 14 -3.59 -4.87 0.11
CA GLY A 14 -3.27 -4.64 1.52
C GLY A 14 -4.53 -4.54 2.40
N VAL A 15 -5.60 -3.93 1.89
CA VAL A 15 -6.90 -3.82 2.57
C VAL A 15 -7.57 -5.18 2.66
N LEU A 16 -7.60 -5.93 1.55
CA LEU A 16 -8.18 -7.28 1.51
C LEU A 16 -7.43 -8.25 2.45
N ARG A 17 -6.10 -8.19 2.49
CA ARG A 17 -5.27 -9.00 3.40
C ARG A 17 -5.53 -8.65 4.87
N TYR A 18 -5.64 -7.36 5.19
CA TYR A 18 -6.00 -6.94 6.54
C TYR A 18 -7.38 -7.48 6.93
N TYR A 19 -8.37 -7.33 6.04
CA TYR A 19 -9.73 -7.81 6.30
C TYR A 19 -9.78 -9.33 6.50
N ALA A 20 -9.10 -10.11 5.66
CA ALA A 20 -9.03 -11.56 5.81
C ALA A 20 -8.43 -11.99 7.17
N LYS A 21 -7.46 -11.24 7.71
CA LYS A 21 -6.90 -11.49 9.05
C LYS A 21 -7.89 -11.22 10.18
N GLN A 22 -8.83 -10.29 10.00
CA GLN A 22 -9.83 -9.95 11.02
C GLN A 22 -10.99 -10.95 11.10
N PHE A 23 -11.24 -11.71 10.03
CA PHE A 23 -12.34 -12.66 9.92
C PHE A 23 -11.81 -14.05 9.47
N PRO A 24 -10.96 -14.71 10.27
CA PRO A 24 -10.33 -15.98 9.90
C PRO A 24 -11.31 -17.15 9.71
N GLU A 25 -12.54 -17.02 10.20
CA GLU A 25 -13.63 -17.98 10.00
C GLU A 25 -14.23 -17.95 8.58
N VAL A 26 -13.97 -16.88 7.82
CA VAL A 26 -14.40 -16.75 6.44
C VAL A 26 -13.25 -17.15 5.52
N ASP A 27 -13.50 -18.14 4.65
CA ASP A 27 -12.51 -18.60 3.67
C ASP A 27 -12.36 -17.61 2.52
N PHE A 28 -11.54 -16.57 2.73
CA PHE A 28 -11.17 -15.62 1.69
C PHE A 28 -10.04 -16.16 0.83
N LYS A 29 -10.26 -16.20 -0.48
CA LYS A 29 -9.22 -16.39 -1.48
C LYS A 29 -8.93 -15.09 -2.20
N ILE A 30 -7.74 -14.53 -2.00
CA ILE A 30 -7.26 -13.39 -2.79
C ILE A 30 -6.74 -13.94 -4.12
N VAL A 31 -7.28 -13.41 -5.21
CA VAL A 31 -6.97 -13.79 -6.60
C VAL A 31 -6.84 -12.53 -7.45
N GLY A 32 -6.15 -12.64 -8.59
CA GLY A 32 -5.93 -11.52 -9.51
C GLY A 32 -4.44 -11.36 -9.78
N GLU A 33 -4.01 -11.77 -10.96
CA GLU A 33 -2.63 -11.63 -11.44
C GLU A 33 -2.68 -11.07 -12.88
N GLY A 34 -1.58 -10.47 -13.34
CA GLY A 34 -1.44 -9.94 -14.70
C GLY A 34 -1.63 -8.43 -14.82
N GLU A 35 -1.56 -7.91 -16.05
CA GLU A 35 -1.52 -6.48 -16.34
C GLU A 35 -2.70 -5.68 -15.75
N ALA A 36 -3.87 -6.31 -15.63
CA ALA A 36 -5.05 -5.69 -15.05
C ALA A 36 -4.96 -5.41 -13.53
N PHE A 37 -3.95 -5.97 -12.86
CA PHE A 37 -3.71 -5.85 -11.42
C PHE A 37 -2.32 -5.26 -11.13
N GLU A 38 -1.78 -4.47 -12.07
CA GLU A 38 -0.49 -3.83 -11.89
C GLU A 38 -0.48 -2.86 -10.71
N HIS A 39 0.68 -2.84 -10.04
CA HIS A 39 0.97 -1.89 -8.98
C HIS A 39 0.93 -0.47 -9.52
N TYR A 40 0.26 0.41 -8.79
CA TYR A 40 0.28 1.85 -9.04
C TYR A 40 1.02 2.58 -7.93
N ASP A 41 1.66 3.69 -8.29
CA ASP A 41 2.40 4.51 -7.33
C ASP A 41 1.45 5.37 -6.49
N MET A 42 1.70 5.40 -5.18
CA MET A 42 1.03 6.30 -4.24
C MET A 42 1.84 7.59 -4.10
N VAL A 43 1.16 8.73 -4.09
CA VAL A 43 1.81 10.06 -4.04
C VAL A 43 1.25 10.94 -2.92
N ILE A 44 2.10 11.82 -2.39
CA ILE A 44 1.69 12.88 -1.47
C ILE A 44 1.41 14.13 -2.31
N ILE A 45 0.23 14.72 -2.13
CA ILE A 45 -0.21 15.91 -2.87
C ILE A 45 -0.24 17.12 -1.95
N THR A 46 0.36 18.22 -2.38
CA THR A 46 0.30 19.54 -1.72
C THR A 46 -0.31 20.59 -2.66
N PRO A 47 -0.78 21.75 -2.14
CA PRO A 47 -1.17 22.87 -3.00
C PRO A 47 -0.03 23.31 -3.91
N LYS A 48 -0.35 23.75 -5.14
CA LYS A 48 0.67 24.15 -6.14
C LYS A 48 1.60 25.28 -5.68
N SER A 49 1.19 26.09 -4.70
CA SER A 49 2.01 27.17 -4.13
C SER A 49 3.00 26.68 -3.07
N GLU A 50 2.86 25.45 -2.56
CA GLU A 50 3.61 24.93 -1.41
C GLU A 50 4.85 24.14 -1.85
N ASN A 51 5.76 24.80 -2.58
CA ASN A 51 6.98 24.17 -3.08
C ASN A 51 7.94 23.79 -1.95
N GLU A 52 8.14 24.66 -0.95
CA GLU A 52 9.04 24.39 0.18
C GLU A 52 8.58 23.17 1.00
N LEU A 53 7.26 23.02 1.19
CA LEU A 53 6.70 21.85 1.86
C LEU A 53 6.95 20.57 1.04
N MET A 54 6.73 20.63 -0.28
CA MET A 54 6.98 19.50 -1.16
C MET A 54 8.45 19.07 -1.15
N GLU A 55 9.39 20.02 -1.16
CA GLU A 55 10.83 19.73 -1.06
C GLU A 55 11.17 19.03 0.26
N LYS A 56 10.64 19.52 1.39
CA LYS A 56 10.84 18.90 2.71
C LYS A 56 10.25 17.48 2.78
N ILE A 57 9.08 17.25 2.19
CA ILE A 57 8.45 15.93 2.13
C ILE A 57 9.31 14.97 1.31
N ASN A 58 9.77 15.38 0.13
CA ASN A 58 10.61 14.54 -0.73
C ASN A 58 11.94 14.19 -0.06
N ALA A 59 12.61 15.17 0.57
CA ALA A 59 13.85 14.93 1.31
C ALA A 59 13.61 13.97 2.50
N GLY A 60 12.51 14.14 3.24
CA GLY A 60 12.13 13.23 4.32
C GLY A 60 11.88 11.81 3.83
N LEU A 61 11.16 11.66 2.70
CA LEU A 61 10.89 10.37 2.09
C LEU A 61 12.19 9.68 1.63
N ALA A 62 13.09 10.43 0.99
CA ALA A 62 14.40 9.92 0.57
C ALA A 62 15.21 9.39 1.77
N ASN A 63 15.21 10.12 2.89
CA ASN A 63 15.93 9.71 4.09
C ASN A 63 15.38 8.40 4.68
N ILE A 64 14.05 8.28 4.84
CA ILE A 64 13.45 7.06 5.42
C ILE A 64 13.54 5.84 4.50
N VAL A 65 13.67 6.07 3.19
CA VAL A 65 13.95 5.00 2.22
C VAL A 65 15.40 4.56 2.36
N ALA A 66 16.34 5.51 2.39
CA ALA A 66 17.78 5.22 2.48
C ALA A 66 18.18 4.53 3.79
N ASP A 67 17.57 4.90 4.92
CA ASP A 67 17.88 4.34 6.23
C ASP A 67 17.08 3.05 6.57
N GLY A 68 16.21 2.60 5.65
CA GLY A 68 15.39 1.41 5.79
C GLY A 68 14.18 1.55 6.73
N THR A 69 13.91 2.74 7.27
CA THR A 69 12.72 3.00 8.09
C THR A 69 11.44 2.74 7.31
N TYR A 70 11.39 3.07 6.02
CA TYR A 70 10.25 2.77 5.16
C TYR A 70 9.93 1.28 5.14
N ALA A 71 10.94 0.43 4.92
CA ALA A 71 10.76 -1.02 4.89
C ALA A 71 10.23 -1.56 6.23
N LYS A 72 10.73 -1.03 7.36
CA LYS A 72 10.23 -1.39 8.70
C LYS A 72 8.77 -0.98 8.92
N ILE A 73 8.38 0.20 8.42
CA ILE A 73 6.98 0.65 8.48
C ILE A 73 6.10 -0.28 7.64
N HIS A 74 6.53 -0.62 6.43
CA HIS A 74 5.78 -1.50 5.54
C HIS A 74 5.60 -2.90 6.15
N GLU A 75 6.67 -3.49 6.67
CA GLU A 75 6.63 -4.80 7.35
C GLU A 75 5.71 -4.78 8.57
N LYS A 76 5.75 -3.71 9.37
CA LYS A 76 4.86 -3.57 10.53
C LYS A 76 3.37 -3.59 10.16
N TRP A 77 2.99 -3.01 9.03
CA TRP A 77 1.59 -2.85 8.65
C TRP A 77 1.07 -3.93 7.71
N PHE A 78 1.95 -4.56 6.93
CA PHE A 78 1.57 -5.54 5.91
C PHE A 78 2.17 -6.94 6.13
N ASP A 79 3.01 -7.12 7.15
CA ASP A 79 3.72 -8.37 7.50
C ASP A 79 4.63 -8.90 6.38
N VAL A 80 4.99 -8.05 5.42
CA VAL A 80 5.91 -8.35 4.32
C VAL A 80 6.80 -7.15 4.06
N ALA A 81 8.03 -7.40 3.59
CA ALA A 81 8.88 -6.33 3.07
C ALA A 81 8.26 -5.73 1.79
N PRO A 82 8.48 -4.44 1.49
CA PRO A 82 7.97 -3.84 0.26
C PRO A 82 8.66 -4.47 -0.95
N GLU A 83 7.88 -4.93 -1.94
CA GLU A 83 8.43 -5.47 -3.20
C GLU A 83 9.17 -4.40 -4.01
N ARG A 84 8.70 -3.15 -3.90
CA ARG A 84 9.30 -1.96 -4.51
C ARG A 84 9.35 -0.83 -3.48
N LEU A 85 10.49 -0.13 -3.44
CA LEU A 85 10.61 1.10 -2.66
C LEU A 85 9.96 2.28 -3.42
N PRO A 86 9.33 3.23 -2.72
CA PRO A 86 8.72 4.38 -3.37
C PRO A 86 9.78 5.17 -4.15
N ALA A 87 9.41 5.67 -5.33
CA ALA A 87 10.28 6.53 -6.10
C ALA A 87 10.55 7.82 -5.32
N THR A 88 11.83 8.13 -5.12
CA THR A 88 12.28 9.36 -4.45
C THR A 88 12.74 10.35 -5.52
N LYS A 89 12.23 11.59 -5.45
CA LYS A 89 12.68 12.68 -6.32
C LYS A 89 13.87 13.43 -5.73
#